data_AF-A0A961IZX2-F1
#
_entry.id   AF-A0A961IZX2-F1
#
_cell.length_a   1.000
_cell.length_b   1.000
_cell.length_c   1.000
_cell.angle_alpha   90.00
_cell.angle_beta   90.00
_cell.angle_gamma   90.00
#
_symmetry.space_group_name_H-M   'P 1'
#
loop_
_entity.id
_entity.type
_entity.pdbx_description
1 polymer ?
#
loop_
_entity_poly.entity_id
_entity_poly.type
_entity_poly.pdbx_seq_one_letter_code
_entity_poly.pdbx_strand_id
1 'polypeptide(L)'
;ARHARRAYFEDPDYVMFEPSGRLADTYPYPGGPRPESFDTDSPIRRHGTMNAYAAHEQVVVVAGFRLTDGRPAPFSATGLGLPDSRWGRVGPTAAFPSDDGAAHFGLLSDGSRDGSAMAMQGTSFACAAATRFVTEAAVAALVQGRTPVLPDALTTGAPDAGWLSPTVPVAKAGWGRVPFQPARPVDRL
;
A
#
# COMPACT_ATOMS: atom_id res chain seq x y z
N ALA A 1 27.72 18.71 32.66
CA ALA A 1 27.58 17.25 32.46
C ALA A 1 28.23 16.87 31.13
N ARG A 2 29.39 16.19 31.14
CA ARG A 2 30.19 15.88 29.93
C ARG A 2 29.86 14.51 29.28
N HIS A 3 28.78 13.86 29.67
CA HIS A 3 28.40 12.51 29.19
C HIS A 3 26.89 12.34 28.94
N ALA A 4 26.21 13.37 28.44
CA ALA A 4 24.86 13.16 27.91
C ALA A 4 24.99 12.39 26.58
N ARG A 5 24.90 11.05 26.63
CA ARG A 5 24.77 10.23 25.42
C ARG A 5 23.41 10.57 24.80
N ARG A 6 23.37 10.77 23.48
CA ARG A 6 22.10 10.88 22.74
C ARG A 6 21.26 9.65 23.05
N ALA A 7 20.01 9.84 23.44
CA ALA A 7 19.06 8.75 23.45
C ALA A 7 18.86 8.30 21.99
N TYR A 8 19.01 7.01 21.74
CA TYR A 8 18.66 6.38 20.47
C TYR A 8 17.57 5.35 20.76
N PHE A 9 16.64 5.22 19.83
CA PHE A 9 15.54 4.26 19.89
C PHE A 9 15.78 3.25 18.77
N GLU A 10 16.78 2.39 18.98
CA GLU A 10 17.08 1.26 18.09
C GLU A 10 16.77 -0.03 18.84
N ASP A 11 16.08 -0.93 18.15
CA ASP A 11 15.94 -2.31 18.60
C ASP A 11 16.95 -3.17 17.83
N PRO A 12 17.78 -3.97 18.51
CA PRO A 12 18.75 -4.85 17.87
C PRO A 12 18.15 -5.82 16.85
N ASP A 13 16.88 -6.18 17.02
CA ASP A 13 16.16 -7.08 16.11
C ASP A 13 15.59 -6.35 14.89
N TYR A 14 15.61 -5.01 14.88
CA TYR A 14 15.12 -4.22 13.75
C TYR A 14 16.16 -4.13 12.63
N VAL A 15 16.12 -5.10 11.70
CA VAL A 15 17.01 -5.11 10.53
C VAL A 15 16.38 -4.43 9.31
N MET A 16 17.04 -3.43 8.72
CA MET A 16 16.49 -2.68 7.57
C MET A 16 16.54 -3.48 6.25
N PHE A 17 17.52 -4.36 6.10
CA PHE A 17 17.75 -5.11 4.87
C PHE A 17 17.82 -6.61 5.16
N GLU A 18 17.22 -7.40 4.28
CA GLU A 18 17.39 -8.85 4.26
C GLU A 18 18.83 -9.21 3.84
N PRO A 19 19.31 -10.44 4.13
CA PRO A 19 20.59 -10.93 3.63
C PRO A 19 20.74 -10.85 2.09
N SER A 20 19.63 -10.81 1.37
CA SER A 20 19.57 -10.60 -0.08
C SER A 20 19.90 -9.17 -0.53
N GLY A 21 20.03 -8.22 0.40
CA GLY A 21 20.18 -6.79 0.13
C GLY A 21 18.85 -6.07 -0.17
N ARG A 22 17.71 -6.78 -0.17
CA ARG A 22 16.39 -6.17 -0.30
C ARG A 22 15.99 -5.46 0.99
N LEU A 23 15.25 -4.35 0.89
CA LEU A 23 14.57 -3.76 2.05
C LEU A 23 13.64 -4.79 2.71
N ALA A 24 13.80 -4.98 4.02
CA ALA A 24 12.92 -5.82 4.82
C ALA A 24 11.56 -5.13 4.96
N ASP A 25 10.52 -5.74 4.40
CA ASP A 25 9.14 -5.30 4.57
C ASP A 25 8.53 -5.93 5.84
N THR A 26 7.24 -5.74 6.09
CA THR A 26 6.47 -6.46 7.11
C THR A 26 6.39 -7.97 6.79
N TYR A 27 6.37 -8.31 5.50
CA TYR A 27 6.30 -9.67 5.00
C TYR A 27 7.39 -9.92 3.92
N PRO A 28 8.15 -11.03 3.96
CA PRO A 28 9.03 -11.42 2.89
C PRO A 28 8.23 -11.79 1.64
N TYR A 29 8.71 -11.31 0.49
CA TYR A 29 8.25 -11.68 -0.85
C TYR A 29 9.25 -12.54 -1.67
N PRO A 30 10.01 -13.50 -1.10
CA PRO A 30 10.51 -14.61 -1.90
C PRO A 30 9.32 -15.51 -2.28
N GLY A 31 9.35 -16.10 -3.48
CA GLY A 31 8.23 -16.80 -4.14
C GLY A 31 7.74 -18.10 -3.48
N GLY A 32 7.57 -18.10 -2.15
CA GLY A 32 6.90 -19.15 -1.40
C GLY A 32 5.38 -18.95 -1.34
N PRO A 33 4.62 -20.00 -0.97
CA PRO A 33 3.15 -19.98 -0.97
C PRO A 33 2.54 -19.09 0.11
N ARG A 34 3.32 -18.62 1.10
CA ARG A 34 2.85 -17.74 2.16
C ARG A 34 3.94 -16.76 2.58
N PRO A 35 3.64 -15.46 2.68
CA PRO A 35 4.57 -14.49 3.24
C PRO A 35 4.71 -14.72 4.75
N GLU A 36 5.93 -14.88 5.27
CA GLU A 36 6.20 -14.99 6.72
C GLU A 36 6.20 -13.61 7.38
N SER A 37 6.19 -13.50 8.71
CA SER A 37 6.33 -12.18 9.35
C SER A 37 7.80 -11.88 9.56
N PHE A 38 8.23 -10.64 9.34
CA PHE A 38 9.57 -10.17 9.76
C PHE A 38 9.61 -9.63 11.19
N ASP A 39 8.48 -9.62 11.90
CA ASP A 39 8.46 -9.25 13.32
C ASP A 39 9.00 -10.37 14.19
N THR A 40 9.85 -9.99 15.15
CA THR A 40 10.32 -10.85 16.25
C THR A 40 9.44 -10.65 17.50
N ASP A 41 9.84 -11.23 18.62
CA ASP A 41 9.21 -10.99 19.93
C ASP A 41 9.49 -9.57 20.48
N SER A 42 10.23 -8.75 19.75
CA SER A 42 10.47 -7.34 20.06
C SER A 42 9.16 -6.52 20.17
N PRO A 43 9.14 -5.50 21.06
CA PRO A 43 8.08 -4.51 21.07
C PRO A 43 8.08 -3.59 19.83
N ILE A 44 9.20 -3.49 19.11
CA ILE A 44 9.31 -2.74 17.84
C ILE A 44 8.93 -3.66 16.69
N ARG A 45 7.78 -3.38 16.07
CA ARG A 45 7.17 -4.20 15.03
C ARG A 45 6.94 -3.41 13.74
N ARG A 46 6.94 -4.11 12.62
CA ARG A 46 6.55 -3.61 11.29
C ARG A 46 5.05 -3.81 11.03
N HIS A 47 4.37 -4.67 11.80
CA HIS A 47 2.90 -4.77 11.81
C HIS A 47 2.24 -3.66 12.62
N GLY A 48 0.95 -3.40 12.36
CA GLY A 48 0.14 -2.49 13.17
C GLY A 48 0.51 -1.02 13.01
N THR A 49 1.09 -0.64 11.87
CA THR A 49 1.61 0.70 11.61
C THR A 49 0.58 1.64 10.96
N MET A 50 -0.68 1.20 10.79
CA MET A 50 -1.76 2.08 10.33
C MET A 50 -2.01 3.19 11.35
N ASN A 51 -2.22 4.41 10.85
CA ASN A 51 -2.55 5.55 11.70
C ASN A 51 -3.98 5.45 12.28
N ALA A 52 -4.29 6.28 13.27
CA ALA A 52 -5.58 6.25 13.96
C ALA A 52 -6.78 6.54 13.04
N TYR A 53 -6.62 7.38 12.01
CA TYR A 53 -7.70 7.63 11.04
C TYR A 53 -8.01 6.40 10.19
N ALA A 54 -6.97 5.66 9.80
CA ALA A 54 -7.07 4.41 9.07
C ALA A 54 -7.60 3.25 9.94
N ALA A 55 -7.68 3.40 11.26
CA ALA A 55 -8.29 2.39 12.12
C ALA A 55 -9.83 2.43 12.08
N HIS A 56 -10.45 3.49 11.56
CA HIS A 56 -11.90 3.68 11.61
C HIS A 56 -12.64 2.83 10.57
N GLU A 57 -13.71 2.15 10.97
CA GLU A 57 -14.45 1.21 10.11
C GLU A 57 -15.15 1.89 8.93
N GLN A 58 -15.60 3.13 9.11
CA GLN A 58 -16.31 3.89 8.07
C GLN A 58 -15.38 4.48 6.99
N VAL A 59 -14.07 4.36 7.14
CA VAL A 59 -13.09 4.91 6.19
C VAL A 59 -12.63 3.80 5.24
N VAL A 60 -12.62 4.08 3.94
CA VAL A 60 -11.92 3.24 2.97
C VAL A 60 -10.42 3.47 3.14
N VAL A 61 -9.74 2.46 3.66
CA VAL A 61 -8.29 2.52 3.92
C VAL A 61 -7.56 1.97 2.71
N VAL A 62 -6.59 2.74 2.20
CA VAL A 62 -5.89 2.38 0.96
C VAL A 62 -4.42 2.09 1.25
N ALA A 63 -3.98 0.89 0.89
CA ALA A 63 -2.57 0.51 0.88
C ALA A 63 -1.89 0.82 -0.46
N GLY A 64 -0.57 0.83 -0.45
CA GLY A 64 0.26 1.05 -1.62
C GLY A 64 0.91 -0.22 -2.15
N PHE A 65 0.89 -0.39 -3.47
CA PHE A 65 1.69 -1.40 -4.16
C PHE A 65 2.45 -0.78 -5.35
N ARG A 66 3.38 -1.56 -5.91
CA ARG A 66 4.21 -1.20 -7.05
C ARG A 66 3.60 -1.68 -8.36
N LEU A 67 3.42 -0.76 -9.29
CA LEU A 67 2.67 -1.01 -10.53
C LEU A 67 3.32 -2.07 -11.42
N THR A 68 4.64 -2.15 -11.54
CA THR A 68 5.27 -3.06 -12.51
C THR A 68 5.10 -4.55 -12.20
N ASP A 69 4.99 -4.92 -10.93
CA ASP A 69 4.98 -6.32 -10.51
C ASP A 69 3.93 -6.65 -9.43
N GLY A 70 3.18 -5.66 -8.98
CA GLY A 70 2.16 -5.83 -7.97
C GLY A 70 2.72 -6.11 -6.58
N ARG A 71 4.02 -5.91 -6.32
CA ARG A 71 4.55 -6.10 -4.96
C ARG A 71 4.10 -4.96 -4.04
N PRO A 72 3.70 -5.22 -2.79
CA PRO A 72 3.39 -4.17 -1.85
C PRO A 72 4.57 -3.24 -1.62
N ALA A 73 4.27 -1.96 -1.43
CA ALA A 73 5.31 -0.99 -1.15
C ALA A 73 5.83 -1.22 0.29
N PRO A 74 7.16 -1.17 0.51
CA PRO A 74 7.75 -1.45 1.83
C PRO A 74 7.31 -0.43 2.90
N PHE A 75 6.99 0.80 2.48
CA PHE A 75 6.46 1.85 3.34
C PHE A 75 4.94 1.74 3.57
N SER A 76 4.23 0.84 2.88
CA SER A 76 2.78 0.73 3.05
C SER A 76 2.47 0.16 4.42
N ALA A 77 1.76 0.93 5.24
CA ALA A 77 1.34 0.52 6.56
C ALA A 77 0.52 -0.77 6.52
N THR A 78 0.61 -1.54 7.60
CA THR A 78 -0.06 -2.82 7.77
C THR A 78 -1.01 -2.79 8.94
N GLY A 79 -2.07 -3.59 8.85
CA GLY A 79 -2.89 -3.91 10.01
C GLY A 79 -2.13 -4.70 11.06
N LEU A 80 -2.81 -5.01 12.17
CA LEU A 80 -2.21 -5.73 13.30
C LEU A 80 -1.79 -7.16 12.94
N GLY A 81 -2.16 -7.67 11.76
CA GLY A 81 -1.86 -9.05 11.35
C GLY A 81 -2.58 -10.10 12.22
N LEU A 82 -3.44 -9.65 13.13
CA LEU A 82 -4.27 -10.50 13.97
C LEU A 82 -5.51 -10.90 13.18
N PRO A 83 -5.98 -12.16 13.29
CA PRO A 83 -7.23 -12.61 12.69
C PRO A 83 -8.46 -11.91 13.28
N ASP A 84 -8.28 -11.12 14.33
CA ASP A 84 -9.35 -10.61 15.16
C ASP A 84 -9.36 -9.08 15.23
N SER A 85 -10.52 -8.50 14.89
CA SER A 85 -10.70 -7.06 14.80
C SER A 85 -10.92 -6.37 16.15
N ARG A 86 -10.97 -7.12 17.27
CA ARG A 86 -11.26 -6.55 18.61
C ARG A 86 -10.32 -5.42 19.00
N TRP A 87 -9.10 -5.44 18.48
CA TRP A 87 -8.04 -4.47 18.77
C TRP A 87 -7.81 -3.45 17.65
N GLY A 88 -8.59 -3.51 16.57
CA GLY A 88 -8.47 -2.63 15.43
C GLY A 88 -8.67 -3.36 14.10
N ARG A 89 -8.49 -2.62 13.00
CA ARG A 89 -8.70 -3.15 11.65
C ARG A 89 -7.63 -4.20 11.30
N VAL A 90 -8.08 -5.34 10.76
CA VAL A 90 -7.21 -6.46 10.32
C VAL A 90 -6.23 -6.01 9.22
N GLY A 91 -6.64 -5.07 8.37
CA GLY A 91 -5.82 -4.52 7.29
C GLY A 91 -6.51 -3.36 6.55
N PRO A 92 -5.85 -2.82 5.51
CA PRO A 92 -6.47 -1.84 4.62
C PRO A 92 -7.70 -2.44 3.91
N THR A 93 -8.51 -1.61 3.24
CA THR A 93 -9.65 -2.08 2.44
C THR A 93 -9.16 -2.72 1.15
N ALA A 94 -8.28 -2.03 0.43
CA ALA A 94 -7.67 -2.49 -0.81
C ALA A 94 -6.32 -1.78 -1.02
N ALA A 95 -5.52 -2.26 -1.96
CA ALA A 95 -4.28 -1.60 -2.36
C ALA A 95 -4.40 -0.99 -3.76
N PHE A 96 -3.79 0.18 -3.94
CA PHE A 96 -3.67 0.90 -5.21
C PHE A 96 -2.19 1.20 -5.52
N PRO A 97 -1.83 1.52 -6.77
CA PRO A 97 -0.48 1.91 -7.10
C PRO A 97 -0.02 3.11 -6.28
N SER A 98 1.15 2.97 -5.68
CA SER A 98 1.86 4.02 -4.93
C SER A 98 3.26 4.27 -5.47
N ASP A 99 3.71 3.40 -6.37
CA ASP A 99 5.06 3.34 -6.89
C ASP A 99 5.01 2.71 -8.29
N ASP A 100 5.94 3.07 -9.18
CA ASP A 100 5.99 2.52 -10.54
C ASP A 100 6.72 1.17 -10.53
N GLY A 101 8.03 1.16 -10.28
CA GLY A 101 8.86 -0.02 -10.44
C GLY A 101 10.08 -0.10 -9.51
N ALA A 102 10.75 -1.26 -9.50
CA ALA A 102 11.87 -1.49 -8.58
C ALA A 102 13.05 -0.54 -8.79
N ALA A 103 13.25 -0.13 -10.03
CA ALA A 103 14.29 0.81 -10.44
C ALA A 103 13.74 2.23 -10.69
N HIS A 104 12.42 2.37 -10.83
CA HIS A 104 11.74 3.62 -11.14
C HIS A 104 10.80 3.95 -9.99
N PHE A 105 11.29 4.76 -9.04
CA PHE A 105 10.49 5.15 -7.89
C PHE A 105 9.39 6.13 -8.31
N GLY A 106 8.27 6.06 -7.60
CA GLY A 106 7.13 6.96 -7.70
C GLY A 106 6.29 6.82 -8.95
N LEU A 107 5.04 7.27 -8.83
CA LEU A 107 4.17 7.53 -9.96
C LEU A 107 4.43 8.97 -10.45
N LEU A 108 4.45 9.17 -11.77
CA LEU A 108 4.52 10.53 -12.30
C LEU A 108 3.28 11.32 -11.89
N SER A 109 3.53 12.44 -11.24
CA SER A 109 2.53 13.39 -10.79
C SER A 109 2.95 14.80 -11.20
N ASP A 110 2.00 15.71 -11.19
CA ASP A 110 2.27 17.12 -11.41
C ASP A 110 3.11 17.64 -10.24
N GLY A 111 4.21 18.32 -10.57
CA GLY A 111 5.07 18.99 -9.61
C GLY A 111 4.46 20.29 -9.12
N SER A 112 5.31 21.21 -8.69
CA SER A 112 4.87 22.55 -8.28
C SER A 112 4.30 23.36 -9.46
N ARG A 113 3.88 24.60 -9.16
CA ARG A 113 3.15 25.57 -10.01
C ARG A 113 3.72 25.80 -11.42
N ASP A 114 4.92 25.33 -11.74
CA ASP A 114 5.66 25.61 -12.97
C ASP A 114 5.40 24.59 -14.09
N GLY A 115 4.43 23.68 -13.93
CA GLY A 115 4.13 22.65 -14.93
C GLY A 115 5.18 21.54 -15.02
N SER A 116 6.00 21.40 -13.98
CA SER A 116 6.96 20.29 -13.86
C SER A 116 6.23 18.98 -13.59
N ALA A 117 6.86 17.85 -13.93
CA ALA A 117 6.40 16.52 -13.55
C ALA A 117 7.46 15.89 -12.63
N MET A 118 7.01 15.24 -11.56
CA MET A 118 7.89 14.56 -10.61
C MET A 118 7.36 13.17 -10.31
N ALA A 119 8.28 12.22 -10.10
CA ALA A 119 7.92 10.90 -9.63
C ALA A 119 7.74 10.95 -8.10
N MET A 120 6.52 10.67 -7.65
CA MET A 120 6.17 10.75 -6.23
C MET A 120 5.63 9.40 -5.75
N GLN A 121 6.04 9.00 -4.55
CA GLN A 121 5.67 7.73 -3.94
C GLN A 121 4.98 7.95 -2.59
N GLY A 122 4.16 6.98 -2.19
CA GLY A 122 3.51 6.98 -0.88
C GLY A 122 2.08 6.49 -0.94
N THR A 123 1.54 6.09 0.21
CA THR A 123 0.12 5.73 0.33
C THR A 123 -0.80 6.92 0.02
N SER A 124 -0.33 8.16 0.13
CA SER A 124 -1.06 9.35 -0.36
C SER A 124 -1.35 9.30 -1.87
N PHE A 125 -0.43 8.77 -2.67
CA PHE A 125 -0.62 8.61 -4.12
C PHE A 125 -1.56 7.45 -4.43
N ALA A 126 -1.48 6.37 -3.66
CA ALA A 126 -2.48 5.29 -3.72
C ALA A 126 -3.88 5.79 -3.34
N CYS A 127 -4.02 6.64 -2.32
CA CYS A 127 -5.29 7.28 -1.97
C CYS A 127 -5.82 8.18 -3.09
N ALA A 128 -4.96 8.95 -3.76
CA ALA A 128 -5.36 9.77 -4.91
C ALA A 128 -5.83 8.89 -6.09
N ALA A 129 -5.14 7.78 -6.35
CA ALA A 129 -5.55 6.78 -7.33
C ALA A 129 -6.92 6.16 -7.00
N ALA A 130 -7.12 5.76 -5.75
CA ALA A 130 -8.40 5.24 -5.27
C ALA A 130 -9.53 6.28 -5.38
N THR A 131 -9.25 7.54 -5.03
CA THR A 131 -10.20 8.65 -5.18
C THR A 131 -10.65 8.79 -6.61
N ARG A 132 -9.70 8.82 -7.56
CA ARG A 132 -10.00 8.88 -8.99
C ARG A 132 -10.87 7.70 -9.44
N PHE A 133 -10.51 6.48 -9.04
CA PHE A 133 -11.28 5.27 -9.37
C PHE A 133 -12.74 5.35 -8.89
N VAL A 134 -12.95 5.81 -7.64
CA VAL A 134 -14.30 6.02 -7.10
C VAL A 134 -15.03 7.14 -7.85
N THR A 135 -14.35 8.25 -8.17
CA THR A 135 -14.94 9.36 -8.94
C THR A 135 -15.37 8.91 -10.34
N GLU A 136 -14.54 8.16 -11.06
CA GLU A 136 -14.87 7.64 -12.39
C GLU A 136 -16.11 6.73 -12.34
N ALA A 137 -16.20 5.84 -11.35
CA ALA A 137 -17.38 4.99 -11.14
C ALA A 137 -18.64 5.79 -10.79
N ALA A 138 -18.51 6.81 -9.94
CA ALA A 138 -19.61 7.70 -9.57
C ALA A 138 -20.13 8.49 -10.76
N VAL A 139 -19.24 9.09 -11.56
CA VAL A 139 -19.60 9.80 -12.79
C VAL A 139 -20.31 8.88 -13.77
N ALA A 140 -19.78 7.66 -13.99
CA ALA A 140 -20.41 6.68 -14.87
C ALA A 140 -21.83 6.30 -14.40
N ALA A 141 -22.05 6.16 -13.09
CA ALA A 141 -23.39 5.91 -12.54
C ALA A 141 -24.35 7.09 -12.79
N LEU A 142 -23.90 8.32 -12.52
CA LEU A 142 -24.72 9.53 -12.71
C LEU A 142 -25.12 9.73 -14.17
N VAL A 143 -24.19 9.52 -15.12
CA VAL A 143 -24.47 9.61 -16.56
C VAL A 143 -25.55 8.60 -16.99
N GLN A 144 -25.64 7.47 -16.30
CA GLN A 144 -26.64 6.43 -16.55
C GLN A 144 -27.93 6.61 -15.72
N GLY A 145 -28.08 7.73 -15.00
CA GLY A 145 -29.25 7.99 -14.13
C GLY A 145 -29.32 7.09 -12.91
N ARG A 146 -28.20 6.48 -12.48
CA ARG A 146 -28.11 5.60 -11.31
C ARG A 146 -27.51 6.34 -10.12
N THR A 147 -27.90 5.95 -8.91
CA THR A 147 -27.26 6.44 -7.67
C THR A 147 -25.82 5.93 -7.58
N PRO A 148 -24.82 6.81 -7.34
CA PRO A 148 -23.45 6.38 -7.10
C PRO A 148 -23.33 5.46 -5.89
N VAL A 149 -22.58 4.37 -6.05
CA VAL A 149 -22.22 3.44 -4.98
C VAL A 149 -20.71 3.20 -5.02
N LEU A 150 -20.13 2.79 -3.89
CA LEU A 150 -18.72 2.38 -3.89
C LEU A 150 -18.52 1.17 -4.80
N PRO A 151 -17.47 1.15 -5.63
CA PRO A 151 -17.17 0.01 -6.50
C PRO A 151 -16.94 -1.29 -5.71
N ASP A 152 -17.32 -2.42 -6.30
CA ASP A 152 -17.17 -3.77 -5.72
C ASP A 152 -15.74 -4.09 -5.26
N ALA A 153 -14.73 -3.58 -5.99
CA ALA A 153 -13.32 -3.70 -5.63
C ALA A 153 -12.98 -3.14 -4.22
N LEU A 154 -13.84 -2.27 -3.67
CA LEU A 154 -13.70 -1.66 -2.35
C LEU A 154 -14.72 -2.18 -1.31
N THR A 155 -15.69 -3.01 -1.70
CA THR A 155 -16.83 -3.39 -0.82
C THR A 155 -16.99 -4.90 -0.66
N THR A 156 -16.94 -5.67 -1.76
CA THR A 156 -17.23 -7.11 -1.76
C THR A 156 -15.99 -7.96 -2.05
N GLY A 157 -14.92 -7.33 -2.54
CA GLY A 157 -13.62 -7.95 -2.75
C GLY A 157 -13.51 -8.76 -4.04
N ALA A 158 -12.42 -8.52 -4.78
CA ALA A 158 -11.66 -9.39 -5.69
C ALA A 158 -10.37 -8.74 -6.31
N PRO A 159 -9.67 -7.77 -5.69
CA PRO A 159 -8.45 -7.23 -6.26
C PRO A 159 -7.22 -8.13 -5.96
N ASP A 160 -6.65 -8.72 -7.00
CA ASP A 160 -5.32 -9.38 -7.05
C ASP A 160 -5.15 -10.07 -8.42
N ALA A 161 -6.24 -10.21 -9.18
CA ALA A 161 -6.23 -10.69 -10.55
C ALA A 161 -5.34 -9.81 -11.46
N GLY A 162 -4.43 -10.45 -12.21
CA GLY A 162 -3.59 -9.81 -13.22
C GLY A 162 -2.18 -9.40 -12.76
N TRP A 163 -1.82 -9.63 -11.49
CA TRP A 163 -0.46 -9.32 -10.99
C TRP A 163 0.46 -10.54 -11.01
N LEU A 164 1.72 -10.31 -11.40
CA LEU A 164 2.76 -11.35 -11.43
C LEU A 164 3.24 -11.76 -10.03
N SER A 165 3.19 -10.86 -9.06
CA SER A 165 3.56 -11.16 -7.67
C SER A 165 2.52 -12.07 -6.99
N PRO A 166 2.96 -13.05 -6.18
CA PRO A 166 2.08 -13.98 -5.45
C PRO A 166 1.08 -13.25 -4.54
N THR A 167 0.15 -14.04 -3.98
CA THR A 167 -0.90 -13.59 -3.05
C THR A 167 -0.32 -12.74 -1.93
N VAL A 168 -0.91 -11.57 -1.70
CA VAL A 168 -0.49 -10.64 -0.64
C VAL A 168 -1.35 -10.86 0.61
N PRO A 169 -0.81 -10.77 1.85
CA PRO A 169 -1.61 -10.95 3.05
C PRO A 169 -2.69 -9.86 3.16
N VAL A 170 -3.87 -10.22 3.65
CA VAL A 170 -4.98 -9.28 3.88
C VAL A 170 -4.56 -8.11 4.77
N ALA A 171 -3.66 -8.33 5.74
CA ALA A 171 -3.14 -7.27 6.58
C ALA A 171 -2.28 -6.22 5.83
N LYS A 172 -1.81 -6.53 4.62
CA LYS A 172 -0.98 -5.63 3.77
C LYS A 172 -1.78 -5.02 2.62
N ALA A 173 -2.69 -5.77 1.99
CA ALA A 173 -3.43 -5.27 0.82
C ALA A 173 -4.96 -5.35 0.95
N GLY A 174 -5.49 -5.82 2.07
CA GLY A 174 -6.94 -5.87 2.30
C GLY A 174 -7.60 -6.93 1.43
N TRP A 175 -8.63 -6.52 0.69
CA TRP A 175 -9.21 -7.33 -0.38
C TRP A 175 -8.22 -7.60 -1.52
N GLY A 176 -7.10 -6.87 -1.55
CA GLY A 176 -5.93 -7.02 -2.41
C GLY A 176 -5.73 -5.86 -3.42
N ARG A 177 -5.00 -6.09 -4.53
CA ARG A 177 -4.47 -5.05 -5.42
C ARG A 177 -5.40 -4.69 -6.59
N VAL A 178 -5.98 -3.49 -6.54
CA VAL A 178 -6.95 -3.02 -7.55
C VAL A 178 -6.21 -2.72 -8.85
N PRO A 179 -6.62 -3.32 -10.00
CA PRO A 179 -6.12 -2.93 -11.29
C PRO A 179 -6.41 -1.44 -11.52
N PHE A 180 -5.38 -0.63 -11.73
CA PHE A 180 -5.52 0.82 -11.80
C PHE A 180 -4.89 1.38 -13.08
N GLN A 181 -5.71 2.16 -13.78
CA GLN A 181 -5.56 2.69 -15.15
C GLN A 181 -5.58 1.66 -16.29
N PRO A 182 -6.05 2.06 -17.49
CA PRO A 182 -5.57 1.42 -18.72
C PRO A 182 -4.04 1.58 -18.81
N ALA A 183 -3.37 0.66 -19.51
CA ALA A 183 -1.94 0.78 -19.79
C ALA A 183 -1.65 2.16 -20.42
N ARG A 184 -0.64 2.87 -19.93
CA ARG A 184 -0.16 4.11 -20.56
C ARG A 184 0.20 3.79 -22.02
N PRO A 185 -0.46 4.40 -23.03
CA PRO A 185 0.09 4.43 -24.37
C PRO A 185 1.20 5.48 -24.34
N VAL A 186 2.40 5.06 -23.93
CA VAL A 186 3.61 5.86 -24.12
C VAL A 186 4.30 5.34 -25.36
N ASP A 187 4.06 5.99 -26.49
CA ASP A 187 4.98 5.91 -27.61
C ASP A 187 6.30 6.48 -27.11
N ARG A 188 7.28 5.61 -26.88
CA ARG A 188 8.64 6.05 -26.59
C ARG A 188 9.16 6.69 -27.87
N LEU A 189 9.40 8.00 -27.81
CA LEU A 189 10.19 8.72 -28.81
C LEU A 189 11.62 8.17 -28.84
#